data_AF-A0A8T4D205-F1
#
_entry.id   AF-A0A8T4D205-F1
#
_cell.length_a   1.000
_cell.length_b   1.000
_cell.length_c   1.000
_cell.angle_alpha   90.00
_cell.angle_beta   90.00
_cell.angle_gamma   90.00
#
_symmetry.space_group_name_H-M   'P 1'
#
loop_
_entity.id
_entity.type
_entity.pdbx_description
1 polymer ?
#
loop_
_entity_poly.entity_id
_entity_poly.type
_entity_poly.pdbx_seq_one_letter_code
_entity_poly.pdbx_strand_id
1 'polypeptide(L)'
;MHRFYEGKVQVMPKCAIRNTDDFAVWYTPGVAAPCREIQANPDKSFELTNRWNYVAVVTDGTRVLGLGDIGPEAAMPVMEGKALLFKYLGGVDAFPICVKTKDPEEIVRVCELLEPTFGGINLEDIEKPKCFHVLEKARERLRIPVWHDDQQGTATVILAGLI
;
A
#
# COMPACT_ATOMS: atom_id res chain seq x y z
N MET A 1 -22.49 -7.58 7.62
CA MET A 1 -21.40 -8.13 6.78
C MET A 1 -20.02 -7.86 7.35
N HIS A 2 -19.54 -6.62 7.49
CA HIS A 2 -18.22 -6.35 8.09
C HIS A 2 -17.99 -7.03 9.46
N ARG A 3 -18.98 -6.97 10.37
CA ARG A 3 -18.89 -7.66 11.68
C ARG A 3 -18.79 -9.19 11.56
N PHE A 4 -19.40 -9.79 10.53
CA PHE A 4 -19.40 -11.24 10.36
C PHE A 4 -18.03 -11.76 9.90
N TYR A 5 -17.35 -11.00 9.03
CA TYR A 5 -16.02 -11.35 8.52
C TYR A 5 -14.87 -10.70 9.29
N GLU A 6 -15.18 -9.86 10.28
CA GLU A 6 -14.20 -9.13 11.10
C GLU A 6 -13.22 -8.27 10.26
N GLY A 7 -13.71 -7.76 9.13
CA GLY A 7 -12.88 -7.06 8.13
C GLY A 7 -13.21 -7.55 6.72
N LYS A 8 -12.34 -7.23 5.75
CA LYS A 8 -12.53 -7.62 4.34
C LYS A 8 -11.34 -8.31 3.68
N VAL A 9 -10.15 -8.20 4.26
CA VAL A 9 -8.91 -8.70 3.67
C VAL A 9 -8.17 -9.59 4.67
N GLN A 10 -7.41 -10.55 4.17
CA GLN A 10 -6.59 -11.46 4.97
C GLN A 10 -5.21 -11.64 4.35
N VAL A 11 -4.22 -12.00 5.16
CA VAL A 11 -2.89 -12.40 4.68
C VAL A 11 -2.84 -13.91 4.58
N MET A 12 -2.40 -14.43 3.42
CA MET A 12 -2.28 -15.86 3.18
C MET A 12 -0.89 -16.19 2.60
N PRO A 13 -0.23 -17.27 3.04
CA PRO A 13 1.01 -17.74 2.41
C PRO A 13 0.79 -18.08 0.93
N LYS A 14 1.76 -17.71 0.08
CA LYS A 14 1.78 -18.09 -1.34
C LYS A 14 2.64 -19.33 -1.63
N CYS A 15 3.53 -19.70 -0.71
CA CYS A 15 4.42 -20.86 -0.85
C CYS A 15 3.76 -22.13 -0.29
N ALA A 16 4.21 -23.28 -0.79
CA ALA A 16 3.76 -24.57 -0.26
C ALA A 16 4.39 -24.83 1.12
N ILE A 17 3.56 -25.22 2.08
CA ILE A 17 3.96 -25.67 3.40
C ILE A 17 3.29 -27.03 3.61
N ARG A 18 4.06 -28.10 3.44
CA ARG A 18 3.57 -29.49 3.45
C ARG A 18 3.88 -30.21 4.76
N ASN A 19 5.03 -29.89 5.34
CA ASN A 19 5.51 -30.43 6.59
C ASN A 19 6.49 -29.44 7.25
N THR A 20 7.05 -29.83 8.38
CA THR A 20 7.96 -28.99 9.17
C THR A 20 9.27 -28.66 8.46
N ASP A 21 9.73 -29.51 7.53
CA ASP A 21 11.00 -29.34 6.85
C ASP A 21 10.98 -28.16 5.88
N ASP A 22 9.80 -27.82 5.33
CA ASP A 22 9.63 -26.66 4.45
C ASP A 22 10.00 -25.33 5.19
N PHE A 23 9.86 -25.27 6.52
CA PHE A 23 10.27 -24.08 7.29
C PHE A 23 11.78 -23.87 7.31
N ALA A 24 12.59 -24.90 7.09
CA ALA A 24 14.04 -24.73 6.95
C ALA A 24 14.42 -23.96 5.67
N VAL A 25 13.51 -23.91 4.68
CA VAL A 25 13.64 -23.13 3.44
C VAL A 25 13.05 -21.74 3.63
N TRP A 26 11.79 -21.65 4.06
CA TRP A 26 11.05 -20.39 4.17
C TRP A 26 11.46 -19.52 5.36
N TYR A 27 12.12 -20.12 6.34
CA TYR A 27 12.63 -19.46 7.54
C TYR A 27 14.04 -19.97 7.86
N THR A 28 14.44 -19.95 9.14
CA THR A 28 15.78 -20.36 9.57
C THR A 28 16.03 -21.84 9.27
N PRO A 29 17.18 -22.21 8.67
CA PRO A 29 18.31 -21.34 8.30
C PRO A 29 18.25 -20.78 6.87
N GLY A 30 17.38 -21.30 5.99
CA GLY A 30 17.34 -20.99 4.55
C GLY A 30 17.12 -19.52 4.21
N VAL A 31 16.31 -18.80 5.00
CA VAL A 31 16.01 -17.37 4.81
C VAL A 31 17.25 -16.48 4.79
N ALA A 32 18.38 -16.93 5.34
CA ALA A 32 19.63 -16.18 5.32
C ALA A 32 20.19 -15.97 3.90
N ALA A 33 19.93 -16.87 2.97
CA ALA A 33 20.39 -16.76 1.59
C ALA A 33 19.79 -15.55 0.85
N PRO A 34 18.44 -15.41 0.72
CA PRO A 34 17.86 -14.22 0.09
C PRO A 34 18.20 -12.93 0.82
N CYS A 35 18.31 -12.94 2.16
CA CYS A 35 18.75 -11.76 2.92
C CYS A 35 20.15 -11.27 2.51
N ARG A 36 21.13 -12.17 2.35
CA ARG A 36 22.48 -11.81 1.90
C ARG A 36 22.49 -11.30 0.46
N GLU A 37 21.67 -11.87 -0.41
CA GLU A 37 21.53 -11.40 -1.78
C GLU A 37 20.95 -9.99 -1.87
N ILE A 38 19.91 -9.70 -1.09
CA ILE A 38 19.30 -8.36 -1.01
C ILE A 38 20.28 -7.37 -0.35
N GLN A 39 21.05 -7.80 0.65
CA GLN A 39 22.10 -6.96 1.25
C GLN A 39 23.15 -6.54 0.21
N ALA A 40 23.54 -7.46 -0.68
CA ALA A 40 24.51 -7.18 -1.74
C ALA A 40 23.91 -6.33 -2.87
N ASN A 41 22.62 -6.50 -3.16
CA ASN A 41 21.88 -5.68 -4.14
C ASN A 41 20.43 -5.46 -3.67
N PRO A 42 20.09 -4.27 -3.14
CA PRO A 42 18.74 -3.97 -2.65
C PRO A 42 17.61 -4.16 -3.68
N ASP A 43 17.88 -4.01 -4.97
CA ASP A 43 16.88 -4.18 -6.03
C ASP A 43 16.38 -5.64 -6.14
N LYS A 44 17.18 -6.61 -5.69
CA LYS A 44 16.74 -8.02 -5.58
C LYS A 44 15.57 -8.20 -4.62
N SER A 45 15.24 -7.20 -3.79
CA SER A 45 14.01 -7.23 -2.98
C SER A 45 12.75 -7.35 -3.84
N PHE A 46 12.75 -6.82 -5.07
CA PHE A 46 11.65 -7.00 -6.02
C PHE A 46 11.57 -8.44 -6.56
N GLU A 47 12.68 -9.14 -6.69
CA GLU A 47 12.71 -10.52 -7.19
C GLU A 47 12.43 -11.55 -6.09
N LEU A 48 13.02 -11.35 -4.91
CA LEU A 48 13.10 -12.34 -3.83
C LEU A 48 12.03 -12.16 -2.75
N THR A 49 11.19 -11.12 -2.85
CA THR A 49 10.14 -10.87 -1.86
C THR A 49 8.80 -10.55 -2.54
N ASN A 50 7.77 -10.24 -1.75
CA ASN A 50 6.50 -9.77 -2.29
C ASN A 50 6.51 -8.29 -2.68
N ARG A 51 7.61 -7.56 -2.44
CA ARG A 51 7.71 -6.11 -2.71
C ARG A 51 7.25 -5.73 -4.12
N TRP A 52 7.51 -6.56 -5.13
CA TRP A 52 7.08 -6.29 -6.51
C TRP A 52 5.57 -6.18 -6.71
N ASN A 53 4.76 -6.81 -5.85
CA ASN A 53 3.30 -6.80 -5.95
C ASN A 53 2.63 -6.09 -4.76
N TYR A 54 3.40 -5.50 -3.86
CA TYR A 54 2.90 -4.85 -2.65
C TYR A 54 2.65 -3.37 -2.89
N VAL A 55 1.42 -2.91 -2.62
CA VAL A 55 1.05 -1.49 -2.65
C VAL A 55 0.54 -1.05 -1.28
N ALA A 56 0.99 0.11 -0.81
CA ALA A 56 0.44 0.75 0.38
C ALA A 56 -0.71 1.68 -0.02
N VAL A 57 -1.89 1.51 0.56
CA VAL A 57 -3.02 2.43 0.42
C VAL A 57 -2.99 3.38 1.60
N VAL A 58 -2.40 4.56 1.41
CA VAL A 58 -2.10 5.52 2.47
C VAL A 58 -3.17 6.62 2.53
N THR A 59 -3.70 6.85 3.73
CA THR A 59 -4.66 7.93 4.01
C THR A 59 -4.45 8.44 5.43
N ASP A 60 -4.86 9.67 5.72
CA ASP A 60 -5.04 10.17 7.09
C ASP A 60 -6.52 10.31 7.50
N GLY A 61 -7.46 9.95 6.60
CA GLY A 61 -8.89 9.95 6.86
C GLY A 61 -9.55 11.33 6.88
N THR A 62 -8.91 12.33 6.26
CA THR A 62 -9.37 13.73 6.25
C THR A 62 -10.40 14.05 5.17
N ARG A 63 -10.53 13.20 4.14
CA ARG A 63 -11.52 13.36 3.08
C ARG A 63 -12.11 12.02 2.64
N VAL A 64 -12.63 11.26 3.60
CA VAL A 64 -13.18 9.93 3.31
C VAL A 64 -14.50 10.05 2.58
N LEU A 65 -14.52 9.72 1.29
CA LEU A 65 -15.72 9.77 0.44
C LEU A 65 -16.42 11.15 0.53
N GLY A 66 -17.72 11.16 0.84
CA GLY A 66 -18.52 12.36 1.14
C GLY A 66 -18.66 12.66 2.64
N LEU A 67 -17.95 11.94 3.51
CA LEU A 67 -18.07 12.05 4.97
C LEU A 67 -17.15 13.12 5.55
N GLY A 68 -16.13 13.53 4.80
CA GLY A 68 -15.15 14.53 5.22
C GLY A 68 -14.09 13.94 6.15
N ASP A 69 -13.66 14.75 7.12
CA ASP A 69 -12.62 14.39 8.08
C ASP A 69 -13.22 13.58 9.22
N ILE A 70 -13.09 12.25 9.12
CA ILE A 70 -13.57 11.28 10.12
C ILE A 70 -12.42 10.60 10.87
N GLY A 71 -11.18 10.92 10.49
CA GLY A 71 -9.97 10.37 11.08
C GLY A 71 -9.57 8.99 10.56
N PRO A 72 -8.34 8.55 10.89
CA PRO A 72 -7.71 7.38 10.28
C PRO A 72 -8.39 6.07 10.67
N GLU A 73 -8.80 5.90 11.92
CA GLU A 73 -9.46 4.66 12.36
C GLU A 73 -10.82 4.46 11.65
N ALA A 74 -11.56 5.56 11.40
CA ALA A 74 -12.84 5.51 10.69
C ALA A 74 -12.67 5.35 9.17
N ALA A 75 -11.49 5.68 8.62
CA ALA A 75 -11.15 5.47 7.21
C ALA A 75 -10.83 3.99 6.88
N MET A 76 -10.42 3.18 7.87
CA MET A 76 -10.00 1.79 7.68
C MET A 76 -10.95 0.94 6.83
N PRO A 77 -12.30 0.98 7.04
CA PRO A 77 -13.21 0.22 6.19
C PRO A 77 -13.15 0.65 4.72
N VAL A 78 -12.92 1.91 4.39
CA VAL A 78 -12.79 2.35 2.99
C VAL A 78 -11.47 1.85 2.41
N MET A 79 -10.37 1.97 3.15
CA MET A 79 -9.04 1.53 2.71
C MET A 79 -8.95 0.02 2.53
N GLU A 80 -9.55 -0.79 3.41
CA GLU A 80 -9.69 -2.24 3.18
C GLU A 80 -10.51 -2.54 1.93
N GLY A 81 -11.46 -1.68 1.58
CA GLY A 81 -12.26 -1.81 0.36
C GLY A 81 -11.40 -1.58 -0.88
N LYS A 82 -10.58 -0.52 -0.86
CA LYS A 82 -9.61 -0.24 -1.92
C LYS A 82 -8.61 -1.40 -2.06
N ALA A 83 -8.08 -1.90 -0.95
CA ALA A 83 -7.19 -3.06 -0.94
C ALA A 83 -7.82 -4.32 -1.56
N LEU A 84 -9.08 -4.61 -1.22
CA LEU A 84 -9.85 -5.70 -1.83
C LEU A 84 -9.99 -5.53 -3.34
N LEU A 85 -10.28 -4.31 -3.83
CA LEU A 85 -10.41 -4.02 -5.26
C LEU A 85 -9.08 -4.17 -6.00
N PHE A 86 -7.98 -3.66 -5.44
CA PHE A 86 -6.62 -3.89 -5.96
C PHE A 86 -6.34 -5.37 -6.14
N LYS A 87 -6.70 -6.20 -5.15
CA LYS A 87 -6.46 -7.64 -5.22
C LYS A 87 -7.37 -8.33 -6.23
N TYR A 88 -8.68 -8.08 -6.15
CA TYR A 88 -9.67 -8.82 -6.92
C TYR A 88 -9.68 -8.44 -8.40
N LEU A 89 -9.49 -7.16 -8.72
CA LEU A 89 -9.53 -6.66 -10.11
C LEU A 89 -8.14 -6.54 -10.73
N GLY A 90 -7.12 -6.18 -9.93
CA GLY A 90 -5.78 -5.90 -10.43
C GLY A 90 -4.73 -6.98 -10.13
N GLY A 91 -5.06 -7.97 -9.29
CA GLY A 91 -4.08 -8.97 -8.83
C GLY A 91 -3.01 -8.40 -7.88
N VAL A 92 -3.17 -7.16 -7.41
CA VAL A 92 -2.20 -6.43 -6.58
C VAL A 92 -2.46 -6.67 -5.09
N ASP A 93 -1.41 -7.00 -4.33
CA ASP A 93 -1.51 -7.17 -2.89
C ASP A 93 -1.39 -5.82 -2.19
N ALA A 94 -2.54 -5.18 -1.94
CA ALA A 94 -2.60 -3.86 -1.34
C ALA A 94 -2.90 -3.92 0.18
N PHE A 95 -2.29 -3.01 0.94
CA PHE A 95 -2.42 -2.95 2.40
C PHE A 95 -2.93 -1.57 2.84
N PRO A 96 -3.99 -1.48 3.67
CA PRO A 96 -4.47 -0.21 4.20
C PRO A 96 -3.51 0.35 5.25
N ILE A 97 -3.05 1.58 5.06
CA ILE A 97 -2.15 2.29 5.96
C ILE A 97 -2.81 3.64 6.35
N CYS A 98 -3.60 3.63 7.41
CA CYS A 98 -4.22 4.85 7.94
C CYS A 98 -3.28 5.51 8.96
N VAL A 99 -2.81 6.72 8.67
CA VAL A 99 -1.80 7.42 9.48
C VAL A 99 -2.44 8.43 10.43
N LYS A 100 -1.99 8.45 11.68
CA LYS A 100 -2.52 9.35 12.73
C LYS A 100 -1.77 10.68 12.79
N THR A 101 -1.72 11.35 11.64
CA THR A 101 -1.17 12.70 11.50
C THR A 101 -1.93 13.44 10.40
N LYS A 102 -2.03 14.76 10.54
CA LYS A 102 -2.57 15.64 9.50
C LYS A 102 -1.50 16.50 8.86
N ASP A 103 -0.25 16.40 9.34
CA ASP A 103 0.89 17.14 8.81
C ASP A 103 1.33 16.50 7.48
N PRO A 104 1.28 17.24 6.36
CA PRO A 104 1.65 16.69 5.07
C PRO A 104 3.10 16.19 5.00
N GLU A 105 4.05 16.82 5.72
CA GLU A 105 5.44 16.35 5.74
C GLU A 105 5.59 15.04 6.52
N GLU A 106 4.81 14.86 7.59
CA GLU A 106 4.80 13.58 8.31
C GLU A 106 4.20 12.46 7.44
N ILE A 107 3.17 12.75 6.64
CA ILE A 107 2.60 11.77 5.69
C ILE A 107 3.63 11.37 4.64
N VAL A 108 4.34 12.35 4.05
CA VAL A 108 5.44 12.08 3.10
C VAL A 108 6.52 11.24 3.76
N ARG A 109 6.92 11.59 4.98
CA ARG A 109 7.92 10.85 5.75
C ARG A 109 7.49 9.41 6.05
N VAL A 110 6.21 9.17 6.35
CA VAL A 110 5.70 7.81 6.50
C VAL A 110 5.85 7.04 5.19
N CYS A 111 5.52 7.65 4.04
CA CYS A 111 5.70 7.01 2.74
C CYS A 111 7.17 6.64 2.48
N GLU A 112 8.11 7.54 2.77
CA GLU A 112 9.56 7.30 2.66
C GLU A 112 10.02 6.13 3.54
N LEU A 113 9.55 6.08 4.80
CA LEU A 113 9.91 5.01 5.73
C LEU A 113 9.33 3.65 5.31
N LEU A 114 8.21 3.64 4.59
CA LEU A 114 7.57 2.43 4.10
C LEU A 114 8.12 1.97 2.73
N GLU A 115 8.84 2.82 2.00
CA GLU A 115 9.39 2.54 0.67
C GLU A 115 10.13 1.18 0.55
N PRO A 116 10.93 0.72 1.52
CA PRO A 116 11.59 -0.58 1.42
C PRO A 116 10.66 -1.78 1.38
N THR A 117 9.42 -1.64 1.88
CA THR A 117 8.44 -2.74 1.98
C THR A 117 7.55 -2.85 0.74
N PHE A 118 7.24 -1.73 0.10
CA PHE A 118 6.27 -1.65 -0.99
C PHE A 118 6.94 -1.41 -2.34
N GLY A 119 6.26 -1.84 -3.40
CA GLY A 119 6.60 -1.53 -4.79
C GLY A 119 5.85 -0.32 -5.34
N GLY A 120 4.86 0.20 -4.61
CA GLY A 120 4.16 1.44 -4.93
C GLY A 120 3.34 2.00 -3.78
N ILE A 121 3.03 3.29 -3.85
CA ILE A 121 2.17 4.00 -2.90
C ILE A 121 0.93 4.53 -3.63
N ASN A 122 -0.25 4.21 -3.10
CA ASN A 122 -1.53 4.78 -3.50
C ASN A 122 -2.03 5.71 -2.38
N LEU A 123 -2.00 7.01 -2.62
CA LEU A 123 -2.61 8.02 -1.76
C LEU A 123 -4.12 8.07 -2.00
N GLU A 124 -4.89 8.09 -0.91
CA GLU A 124 -6.35 7.96 -0.95
C GLU A 124 -7.01 8.89 0.08
N ASP A 125 -8.12 9.54 -0.29
CA ASP A 125 -9.01 10.24 0.67
C ASP A 125 -8.28 11.29 1.55
N ILE A 126 -7.29 11.99 1.00
CA ILE A 126 -6.57 13.10 1.64
C ILE A 126 -7.18 14.44 1.21
N GLU A 127 -7.41 15.36 2.14
CA GLU A 127 -8.04 16.64 1.84
C GLU A 127 -7.17 17.60 1.01
N LYS A 128 -7.86 18.45 0.26
CA LYS A 128 -7.24 19.58 -0.44
C LYS A 128 -7.03 20.76 0.53
N PRO A 129 -5.98 21.58 0.36
CA PRO A 129 -4.99 21.53 -0.71
C PRO A 129 -3.78 20.63 -0.41
N LYS A 130 -3.66 20.05 0.78
CA LYS A 130 -2.42 19.37 1.19
C LYS A 130 -2.12 18.11 0.38
N CYS A 131 -3.14 17.43 -0.14
CA CYS A 131 -2.97 16.26 -1.00
C CYS A 131 -2.11 16.51 -2.25
N PHE A 132 -2.06 17.75 -2.77
CA PHE A 132 -1.17 18.12 -3.86
C PHE A 132 0.30 18.12 -3.43
N HIS A 133 0.59 18.74 -2.28
CA HIS A 133 1.94 18.76 -1.69
C HIS A 133 2.42 17.36 -1.36
N VAL A 134 1.58 16.54 -0.73
CA VAL A 134 1.92 15.14 -0.38
C VAL A 134 2.27 14.35 -1.63
N LEU A 135 1.44 14.42 -2.68
CA LEU A 135 1.70 13.71 -3.95
C LEU A 135 3.01 14.18 -4.61
N GLU A 136 3.21 15.50 -4.73
CA GLU A 136 4.39 16.08 -5.34
C GLU A 136 5.66 15.67 -4.60
N LYS A 137 5.70 15.87 -3.27
CA LYS A 137 6.88 15.55 -2.46
C LYS A 137 7.15 14.07 -2.36
N ALA A 138 6.13 13.23 -2.25
CA ALA A 138 6.33 11.79 -2.27
C ALA A 138 6.91 11.33 -3.63
N ARG A 139 6.44 11.87 -4.75
CA ARG A 139 7.00 11.55 -6.08
C ARG A 139 8.44 12.05 -6.27
N GLU A 140 8.80 13.17 -5.67
CA GLU A 140 10.18 13.69 -5.71
C GLU A 140 11.14 12.83 -4.88
N ARG A 141 10.71 12.35 -3.71
CA ARG A 141 11.60 11.74 -2.71
C ARG A 141 11.69 10.22 -2.80
N LEU A 142 10.62 9.53 -3.22
CA LEU A 142 10.60 8.07 -3.30
C LEU A 142 11.13 7.56 -4.65
N ARG A 143 11.73 6.36 -4.65
CA ARG A 143 12.19 5.67 -5.87
C ARG A 143 11.18 4.66 -6.42
N ILE A 144 9.99 4.60 -5.83
CA ILE A 144 8.85 3.78 -6.26
C ILE A 144 7.72 4.67 -6.77
N PRO A 145 6.83 4.18 -7.65
CA PRO A 145 5.69 4.95 -8.12
C PRO A 145 4.77 5.37 -6.96
N VAL A 146 4.40 6.66 -6.98
CA VAL A 146 3.39 7.24 -6.10
C VAL A 146 2.25 7.80 -6.94
N TRP A 147 1.03 7.40 -6.61
CA TRP A 147 -0.20 7.76 -7.30
C TRP A 147 -1.22 8.30 -6.29
N HIS A 148 -2.10 9.21 -6.72
CA HIS A 148 -3.26 9.61 -5.93
C HIS A 148 -4.56 9.35 -6.69
N ASP A 149 -5.41 8.47 -6.17
CA ASP A 149 -6.58 7.97 -6.91
C ASP A 149 -7.64 9.05 -7.16
N ASP A 150 -7.98 9.85 -6.13
CA ASP A 150 -8.95 10.94 -6.26
C ASP A 150 -8.54 12.03 -7.27
N GLN A 151 -7.25 12.15 -7.58
CA GLN A 151 -6.75 13.10 -8.57
C GLN A 151 -6.59 12.44 -9.92
N GLN A 152 -5.66 11.51 -10.02
CA GLN A 152 -5.21 10.94 -11.29
C GLN A 152 -6.14 9.82 -11.76
N GLY A 153 -6.69 9.02 -10.85
CA GLY A 153 -7.66 7.97 -11.15
C GLY A 153 -8.95 8.54 -11.70
N THR A 154 -9.50 9.54 -11.00
CA THR A 154 -10.70 10.27 -11.43
C THR A 154 -10.49 10.95 -12.79
N ALA A 155 -9.37 11.66 -12.98
CA ALA A 155 -9.07 12.29 -14.26
C ALA A 155 -8.96 11.27 -15.41
N THR A 156 -8.36 10.10 -15.15
CA THR A 156 -8.20 9.03 -16.14
C THR A 156 -9.55 8.48 -16.61
N VAL A 157 -10.46 8.15 -15.69
CA VAL A 157 -11.77 7.60 -16.07
C VAL A 157 -12.69 8.65 -16.72
N ILE A 158 -12.56 9.93 -16.35
CA ILE A 158 -13.28 11.03 -17.02
C ILE A 158 -12.79 11.17 -18.46
N LEU A 159 -11.47 11.19 -18.67
CA LEU A 159 -10.91 11.29 -20.02
C LEU A 159 -11.32 10.09 -20.89
N ALA A 160 -11.30 8.88 -20.32
CA ALA A 160 -11.73 7.69 -21.03
C ALA A 160 -13.23 7.71 -21.39
N GLY A 161 -14.09 8.31 -20.56
CA GLY A 161 -15.52 8.47 -20.88
C GLY A 161 -15.81 9.61 -21.86
N LEU A 162 -14.88 10.56 -22.01
CA LEU A 162 -14.99 11.66 -22.97
C LEU A 162 -14.65 11.25 -24.40
N ILE A 163 -13.66 10.36 -24.57
CA ILE A 163 -13.18 9.82 -25.85
C ILE A 163 -14.12 8.70 -26.33
#